data_AF-A0A951VC07-F1
#
_entry.id   AF-A0A951VC07-F1
#
_cell.length_a   1.000
_cell.length_b   1.000
_cell.length_c   1.000
_cell.angle_alpha   90.00
_cell.angle_beta   90.00
_cell.angle_gamma   90.00
#
_symmetry.space_group_name_H-M   'P 1'
#
loop_
_entity.id
_entity.type
_entity.pdbx_description
1 polymer ?
#
loop_
_entity_poly.entity_id
_entity_poly.type
_entity_poly.pdbx_seq_one_letter_code
_entity_poly.pdbx_strand_id
1 'polypeptide(L)'
;PVSLGLRAAAQFDGPAEVYGFHALALGAIGGLTLAMMARSARGHTGRPLRAGRAEIAAFALIQTAALARVVLPQLSSDLWTPAIALAAASWSVAFLLFFGRFLPILTQPRFDGRPG
;
A
#
# COMPACT_ATOMS: atom_id res chain seq x y z
N PRO A 1 -14.90 38.96 1.20
CA PRO A 1 -15.10 38.04 0.05
C PRO A 1 -13.78 37.68 -0.67
N VAL A 2 -13.06 38.66 -1.22
CA VAL A 2 -11.77 38.42 -1.94
C VAL A 2 -10.68 37.90 -1.01
N SER A 3 -10.57 38.42 0.21
CA SER A 3 -9.60 37.96 1.22
C SER A 3 -9.83 36.52 1.69
N LEU A 4 -11.09 36.09 1.76
CA LEU A 4 -11.45 34.70 2.06
C LEU A 4 -11.15 33.79 0.85
N GLY A 5 -11.37 34.27 -0.38
CA GLY A 5 -10.98 33.57 -1.60
C GLY A 5 -9.47 33.40 -1.75
N LEU A 6 -8.68 34.44 -1.45
CA LEU A 6 -7.22 34.39 -1.45
C LEU A 6 -6.67 33.49 -0.34
N ARG A 7 -7.28 33.49 0.86
CA ARG A 7 -6.92 32.55 1.93
C ARG A 7 -7.30 31.11 1.60
N ALA A 8 -8.45 30.88 0.96
CA ALA A 8 -8.83 29.54 0.49
C ALA A 8 -7.90 29.04 -0.63
N ALA A 9 -7.50 29.92 -1.55
CA ALA A 9 -6.52 29.62 -2.58
C ALA A 9 -5.13 29.35 -2.00
N ALA A 10 -4.76 30.01 -0.90
CA ALA A 10 -3.50 29.77 -0.18
C ALA A 10 -3.49 28.50 0.69
N GLN A 11 -4.66 27.88 0.93
CA GLN A 11 -4.81 26.58 1.61
C GLN A 11 -4.95 25.43 0.60
N PHE A 12 -5.03 25.75 -0.71
CA PHE A 12 -4.95 24.74 -1.75
C PHE A 12 -3.47 24.42 -1.97
N ASP A 13 -2.99 23.50 -1.15
CA ASP A 13 -1.66 22.96 -1.33
C ASP A 13 -1.55 22.36 -2.73
N GLY A 14 -0.55 22.81 -3.48
CA GLY A 14 -0.43 22.52 -4.90
C GLY A 14 -0.33 21.01 -5.20
N PRO A 15 -0.35 20.63 -6.49
CA PRO A 15 -0.27 19.22 -6.90
C PRO A 15 0.87 18.42 -6.24
N ALA A 16 1.99 19.07 -5.91
CA ALA A 16 3.11 18.47 -5.20
C ALA A 16 2.75 17.90 -3.81
N GLU A 17 1.89 18.58 -3.05
CA GLU A 17 1.46 18.11 -1.73
C GLU A 17 0.54 16.90 -1.83
N VAL A 18 -0.40 16.91 -2.79
CA VAL A 18 -1.29 15.77 -3.07
C VAL A 18 -0.47 14.53 -3.45
N TYR A 19 0.57 14.67 -4.27
CA TYR A 19 1.46 13.56 -4.60
C TYR A 19 2.28 13.09 -3.39
N GLY A 20 2.75 14.02 -2.55
CA GLY A 20 3.42 13.71 -1.28
C GLY A 20 2.54 12.88 -0.32
N PHE A 21 1.26 13.26 -0.18
CA PHE A 21 0.30 12.48 0.60
C PHE A 21 0.11 11.06 0.07
N HIS A 22 0.05 10.88 -1.25
CA HIS A 22 -0.05 9.52 -1.82
C HIS A 22 1.24 8.73 -1.63
N ALA A 23 2.41 9.34 -1.75
CA ALA A 23 3.68 8.65 -1.46
C ALA A 23 3.73 8.16 0.00
N LEU A 24 3.31 9.00 0.94
CA LEU A 24 3.23 8.66 2.36
C LEU A 24 2.16 7.59 2.64
N ALA A 25 0.92 7.81 2.22
CA ALA A 25 -0.20 6.94 2.55
C ALA A 25 -0.15 5.61 1.79
N LEU A 26 -0.01 5.65 0.47
CA LEU A 26 -0.04 4.46 -0.38
C LEU A 26 1.25 3.65 -0.27
N GLY A 27 2.40 4.33 -0.29
CA GLY A 27 3.72 3.70 -0.24
C GLY A 27 4.14 3.34 1.18
N ALA A 28 4.47 4.36 1.99
CA ALA A 28 5.07 4.14 3.30
C ALA A 28 4.12 3.48 4.30
N ILE A 29 2.92 4.06 4.52
CA ILE A 29 1.94 3.52 5.46
C ILE A 29 1.39 2.19 4.95
N GLY A 30 0.99 2.11 3.67
CA GLY A 30 0.54 0.86 3.06
C GLY A 30 1.55 -0.30 3.19
N GLY A 31 2.82 -0.03 2.88
CA GLY A 31 3.91 -0.99 3.02
C GLY A 31 4.18 -1.38 4.48
N LEU A 32 4.22 -0.41 5.39
CA LEU A 32 4.36 -0.64 6.83
C LEU A 32 3.24 -1.53 7.36
N THR A 33 1.98 -1.20 7.05
CA THR A 33 0.82 -1.99 7.48
C THR A 33 0.90 -3.42 6.96
N LEU A 34 1.24 -3.62 5.69
CA LEU A 34 1.43 -4.95 5.12
C LEU A 34 2.54 -5.73 5.85
N ALA A 35 3.67 -5.08 6.16
CA ALA A 35 4.76 -5.68 6.91
C ALA A 35 4.37 -6.05 8.34
N MET A 36 3.66 -5.16 9.03
CA MET A 36 3.15 -5.40 10.38
C MET A 36 2.19 -6.58 10.40
N MET A 37 1.21 -6.63 9.48
CA MET A 37 0.26 -7.74 9.38
C MET A 37 0.98 -9.07 9.08
N ALA A 38 1.90 -9.10 8.11
CA ALA A 38 2.64 -10.30 7.76
C ALA A 38 3.50 -10.83 8.92
N ARG A 39 4.19 -9.92 9.62
CA ARG A 39 5.03 -10.26 10.78
C ARG A 39 4.18 -10.78 11.93
N SER A 40 3.11 -10.08 12.29
CA SER A 40 2.22 -10.47 13.39
C SER A 40 1.54 -11.81 13.09
N ALA A 41 1.01 -12.00 11.88
CA ALA A 41 0.38 -13.25 11.49
C ALA A 41 1.35 -14.45 11.58
N ARG A 42 2.59 -14.30 11.13
CA ARG A 42 3.60 -15.35 11.29
C ARG A 42 3.99 -15.59 12.75
N GLY A 43 4.20 -14.53 13.52
CA GLY A 43 4.57 -14.62 14.93
C GLY A 43 3.50 -15.31 15.78
N HIS A 44 2.24 -14.92 15.60
CA HIS A 44 1.10 -15.51 16.32
C HIS A 44 0.74 -16.92 15.85
N THR A 45 1.18 -17.34 14.65
CA THR A 45 0.94 -18.70 14.17
C THR A 45 2.15 -19.63 14.32
N GLY A 46 3.20 -19.20 15.03
CA GLY A 46 4.39 -20.02 15.30
C GLY A 46 5.24 -20.31 14.07
N ARG A 47 5.10 -19.52 13.00
CA ARG A 47 5.82 -19.72 11.74
C ARG A 47 7.11 -18.88 11.69
N PRO A 48 8.16 -19.33 10.97
CA PRO A 48 9.41 -18.58 10.86
C PRO A 48 9.19 -17.16 10.30
N LEU A 49 9.75 -16.13 10.96
CA LEU A 49 9.62 -14.71 10.56
C LEU A 49 10.47 -14.37 9.31
N ARG A 50 10.18 -15.04 8.20
CA ARG A 50 10.88 -14.88 6.92
C ARG A 50 9.88 -14.63 5.81
N ALA A 51 10.01 -13.53 5.08
CA ALA A 51 9.17 -13.24 3.92
C ALA A 51 9.36 -14.31 2.83
N GLY A 52 8.25 -14.85 2.33
CA GLY A 52 8.22 -15.74 1.19
C GLY A 52 8.02 -14.95 -0.12
N ARG A 53 7.90 -15.69 -1.22
CA ARG A 53 7.73 -15.12 -2.57
C ARG A 53 6.46 -14.27 -2.69
N ALA A 54 5.37 -14.70 -2.06
CA ALA A 54 4.08 -13.99 -2.09
C ALA A 54 4.17 -12.64 -1.37
N GLU A 55 4.83 -12.59 -0.21
CA GLU A 55 5.04 -11.33 0.53
C GLU A 55 5.96 -10.39 -0.23
N ILE A 56 7.06 -10.89 -0.79
CA ILE A 56 7.98 -10.09 -1.62
C ILE A 56 7.22 -9.49 -2.82
N ALA A 57 6.40 -10.30 -3.49
CA ALA A 57 5.57 -9.82 -4.59
C ALA A 57 4.56 -8.75 -4.13
N ALA A 58 3.89 -8.96 -2.99
CA ALA A 58 2.95 -7.98 -2.45
C ALA A 58 3.63 -6.66 -2.08
N PHE A 59 4.82 -6.69 -1.47
CA PHE A 59 5.61 -5.48 -1.21
C PHE A 59 6.01 -4.76 -2.51
N ALA A 60 6.48 -5.50 -3.52
CA ALA A 60 6.83 -4.92 -4.80
C ALA A 60 5.62 -4.26 -5.49
N LEU A 61 4.43 -4.88 -5.40
CA LEU A 61 3.19 -4.33 -5.92
C LEU A 61 2.72 -3.06 -5.19
N ILE A 62 2.88 -2.97 -3.87
CA ILE A 62 2.61 -1.72 -3.13
C ILE A 62 3.55 -0.59 -3.59
N GLN A 63 4.84 -0.88 -3.75
CA GLN A 63 5.79 0.11 -4.26
C GLN A 63 5.48 0.51 -5.70
N THR A 64 5.08 -0.45 -6.54
CA THR A 64 4.65 -0.18 -7.93
C THR A 64 3.41 0.71 -7.94
N ALA A 65 2.45 0.47 -7.05
CA ALA A 65 1.25 1.29 -6.94
C ALA A 65 1.58 2.74 -6.53
N ALA A 66 2.47 2.91 -5.55
CA ALA A 66 2.92 4.22 -5.09
C ALA A 66 3.65 4.99 -6.21
N LEU A 67 4.60 4.34 -6.89
CA LEU A 67 5.32 4.95 -8.02
C LEU A 67 4.38 5.28 -9.17
N ALA A 68 3.44 4.39 -9.50
CA ALA A 68 2.45 4.65 -10.53
C ALA A 68 1.58 5.85 -10.18
N ARG A 69 1.13 5.96 -8.93
CA ARG A 69 0.26 7.04 -8.46
C ARG A 69 0.94 8.40 -8.45
N VAL A 70 2.25 8.42 -8.18
CA VAL A 70 3.02 9.64 -7.93
C VAL A 70 3.80 10.09 -9.17
N VAL A 71 4.48 9.20 -9.87
CA VAL A 71 5.46 9.57 -10.92
C VAL A 71 4.81 9.73 -12.28
N LEU A 72 4.01 8.75 -12.73
CA LEU A 72 3.48 8.74 -14.10
C LEU A 72 2.60 9.97 -14.44
N PRO A 73 1.70 10.45 -13.58
CA PRO A 73 0.90 11.65 -13.86
C PRO A 73 1.71 12.94 -14.01
N GLN A 74 2.95 12.97 -13.50
CA GLN A 74 3.84 14.12 -13.63
C GLN A 74 4.58 14.16 -14.97
N LEU A 75 4.65 13.04 -15.69
CA LEU A 75 5.33 12.95 -16.99
C LEU A 75 4.45 13.46 -18.15
N SER A 76 3.13 13.20 -18.08
CA SER A 76 2.16 13.67 -19.06
C SER A 76 0.74 13.59 -18.49
N SER A 77 -0.13 14.54 -18.87
CA SER A 77 -1.56 14.52 -18.54
C SER A 77 -2.27 13.29 -19.07
N ASP A 78 -1.84 12.76 -20.22
CA ASP A 78 -2.46 11.61 -20.88
C ASP A 78 -2.24 10.31 -20.09
N LEU A 79 -1.22 10.31 -19.22
CA LEU A 79 -0.88 9.18 -18.37
C LEU A 79 -1.70 9.14 -17.09
N TRP A 80 -2.50 10.17 -16.78
CA TRP A 80 -3.22 10.25 -15.51
C TRP A 80 -4.18 9.06 -15.30
N THR A 81 -5.04 8.78 -16.28
CA THR A 81 -6.00 7.67 -16.23
C THR A 81 -5.31 6.30 -16.15
N PRO A 82 -4.36 5.93 -17.05
CA PRO A 82 -3.69 4.65 -16.96
C PRO A 82 -2.82 4.52 -15.70
N ALA A 83 -2.22 5.60 -15.20
CA ALA A 83 -1.45 5.59 -13.97
C ALA A 83 -2.31 5.23 -12.74
N ILE A 84 -3.51 5.81 -12.65
CA ILE A 84 -4.45 5.49 -11.57
C ILE A 84 -4.95 4.06 -11.69
N ALA A 85 -5.28 3.59 -12.90
CA ALA A 85 -5.69 2.20 -13.12
C ALA A 85 -4.59 1.22 -12.70
N LEU A 86 -3.33 1.47 -13.08
CA LEU A 86 -2.18 0.65 -12.69
C LEU A 86 -1.96 0.67 -11.18
N ALA A 87 -2.06 1.83 -10.54
CA ALA A 87 -1.92 1.96 -9.10
C ALA A 87 -3.01 1.17 -8.36
N ALA A 88 -4.27 1.34 -8.75
CA ALA A 88 -5.40 0.63 -8.15
C ALA A 88 -5.27 -0.89 -8.34
N ALA A 89 -4.94 -1.34 -9.55
CA ALA A 89 -4.76 -2.76 -9.84
C ALA A 89 -3.60 -3.36 -9.02
N SER A 90 -2.43 -2.70 -9.00
CA SER A 90 -1.26 -3.18 -8.26
C SER A 90 -1.53 -3.28 -6.77
N TRP A 91 -2.17 -2.26 -6.18
CA TRP A 91 -2.55 -2.26 -4.78
C TRP A 91 -3.55 -3.38 -4.48
N SER A 92 -4.58 -3.54 -5.31
CA SER A 92 -5.61 -4.57 -5.13
C SER A 92 -5.02 -5.98 -5.20
N VAL A 93 -4.15 -6.24 -6.18
CA VAL A 93 -3.46 -7.53 -6.31
C VAL A 93 -2.53 -7.78 -5.12
N ALA A 94 -1.83 -6.78 -4.60
CA ALA A 94 -0.99 -6.93 -3.41
C ALA A 94 -1.80 -7.44 -2.21
N PHE A 95 -2.95 -6.82 -1.93
CA PHE A 95 -3.81 -7.20 -0.81
C PHE A 95 -4.56 -8.52 -1.05
N LEU A 96 -4.94 -8.83 -2.30
CA LEU A 96 -5.51 -10.14 -2.63
C LEU A 96 -4.50 -11.28 -2.45
N LEU A 97 -3.24 -11.06 -2.88
CA LEU A 97 -2.16 -12.02 -2.65
C LEU A 97 -1.89 -12.23 -1.17
N PHE A 98 -1.85 -11.15 -0.39
CA PHE A 98 -1.73 -11.23 1.07
C PHE A 98 -2.92 -12.01 1.66
N PHE A 99 -4.15 -11.62 1.34
CA PHE A 99 -5.36 -12.24 1.88
C PHE A 99 -5.40 -13.74 1.57
N GLY A 100 -5.24 -14.13 0.30
CA GLY A 100 -5.25 -15.52 -0.11
C GLY A 100 -4.14 -16.36 0.55
N ARG A 101 -2.98 -15.75 0.81
CA ARG A 101 -1.87 -16.45 1.49
C ARG A 101 -2.08 -16.59 2.99
N PHE A 102 -2.60 -15.56 3.64
CA PHE A 102 -2.67 -15.49 5.10
C PHE A 102 -3.99 -16.00 5.68
N LEU A 103 -5.07 -16.03 4.90
CA LEU A 103 -6.35 -16.62 5.33
C LEU A 103 -6.21 -18.07 5.84
N PRO A 104 -5.60 -19.02 5.12
CA PRO A 104 -5.41 -20.38 5.64
C PRO A 104 -4.43 -20.42 6.82
N ILE A 105 -3.43 -19.53 6.85
CA ILE A 105 -2.43 -19.46 7.92
C ILE A 105 -3.08 -19.08 9.26
N LEU A 106 -4.04 -18.16 9.22
CA LEU A 106 -4.75 -17.60 10.38
C LEU A 106 -5.95 -18.44 10.85
N THR A 107 -6.46 -19.32 9.99
CA THR A 107 -7.60 -20.21 10.30
C THR A 107 -7.19 -21.62 10.69
N GLN A 108 -5.89 -21.92 10.64
CA GLN A 108 -5.33 -23.20 11.06
C GLN A 108 -4.72 -23.09 12.46
N PRO A 109 -4.67 -24.20 13.21
CA PRO A 109 -3.89 -24.27 14.44
C PRO A 109 -2.44 -23.83 14.20
N ARG A 110 -1.83 -23.31 15.26
CA ARG A 110 -0.43 -22.90 15.24
C ARG A 110 0.48 -23.99 14.71
N PHE A 111 1.47 -23.57 13.93
CA PHE A 111 2.44 -24.47 13.31
C PHE A 111 3.32 -25.20 14.34
N ASP A 112 3.54 -24.60 15.51
CA ASP A 112 4.39 -25.13 16.59
C ASP A 112 3.62 -25.98 17.63
N GLY A 113 2.31 -26.19 17.44
CA GLY A 113 1.47 -26.99 18.32
C GLY A 113 1.22 -26.40 19.71
N ARG A 114 1.65 -25.16 19.97
CA ARG A 114 1.38 -24.49 21.26
C ARG A 114 -0.06 -23.98 21.32
N PRO A 115 -0.62 -23.75 22.53
CA PRO A 115 -1.91 -23.09 22.67
C PRO A 115 -1.91 -21.70 22.04
N GLY A 116 -2.93 -21.40 21.24
CA GLY A 116 -3.15 -20.09 20.59
C GLY A 116 -3.71 -20.20 19.18
#